data_AF-A0A392Q8F2-F1
#
_entry.id   AF-A0A392Q8F2-F1
#
_cell.length_a   1.000
_cell.length_b   1.000
_cell.length_c   1.000
_cell.angle_alpha   90.00
_cell.angle_beta   90.00
_cell.angle_gamma   90.00
#
_symmetry.space_group_name_H-M   'P 1'
#
loop_
_entity.id
_entity.type
_entity.pdbx_description
1 polymer ?
#
loop_
_entity_poly.entity_id
_entity_poly.type
_entity_poly.pdbx_seq_one_letter_code
_entity_poly.pdbx_strand_id
1 'polypeptide(L)'
;MPWATIVDKVVLVQSTRKLCVLKDLSAHDIVMRLMRKENYLIGMINKGVLAFPISKWFPGVGPIVQSSPDGVQNRLVLTKTLEWTLNWCILQSMFDR
;
A
#
# COMPACT_ATOMS: atom_id res chain seq x y z
N MET A 1 18.86 -14.36 -10.18
CA MET A 1 19.56 -13.36 -9.34
C MET A 1 18.61 -12.89 -8.25
N PRO A 2 19.05 -12.74 -6.98
CA PRO A 2 18.21 -12.21 -5.90
C PRO A 2 17.80 -10.75 -6.14
N TRP A 3 16.63 -10.35 -5.66
CA TRP A 3 16.12 -8.98 -5.80
C TRP A 3 17.07 -7.93 -5.21
N ALA A 4 17.65 -8.17 -4.03
CA ALA A 4 18.60 -7.25 -3.40
C ALA A 4 19.80 -6.95 -4.32
N THR A 5 20.37 -7.97 -4.94
CA THR A 5 21.49 -7.81 -5.89
C THR A 5 21.09 -7.02 -7.14
N ILE A 6 19.82 -7.10 -7.56
CA ILE A 6 19.31 -6.30 -8.69
C ILE A 6 19.24 -4.83 -8.28
N VAL A 7 18.70 -4.54 -7.09
CA VAL A 7 18.63 -3.18 -6.54
C VAL A 7 20.03 -2.56 -6.43
N ASP A 8 21.00 -3.29 -5.91
CA ASP A 8 22.39 -2.83 -5.82
C ASP A 8 22.99 -2.51 -7.19
N LYS A 9 22.75 -3.37 -8.18
CA LYS A 9 23.19 -3.13 -9.56
C LYS A 9 22.53 -1.90 -10.17
N VAL A 10 21.24 -1.67 -9.93
CA VAL A 10 20.53 -0.48 -10.41
C VAL A 10 21.15 0.78 -9.80
N VAL A 11 21.47 0.76 -8.50
CA VAL A 11 22.18 1.86 -7.85
C VAL A 11 23.54 2.08 -8.51
N LEU A 12 24.31 1.03 -8.81
CA LEU A 12 25.62 1.16 -9.49
C LEU A 12 25.52 1.77 -10.89
N VAL A 13 24.46 1.48 -11.65
CA VAL A 13 24.25 2.03 -13.01
C VAL A 13 24.20 3.56 -13.00
N GLN A 14 23.80 4.18 -11.90
CA GLN A 14 23.71 5.64 -11.78
C GLN A 14 25.04 6.36 -12.00
N SER A 15 26.16 5.67 -11.76
CA SER A 15 27.51 6.21 -12.00
C SER A 15 27.80 6.48 -13.48
N THR A 16 27.13 5.77 -14.38
CA THR A 16 27.33 5.86 -15.83
C THR A 16 26.19 6.56 -16.55
N ARG A 17 24.99 6.54 -15.96
CA ARG A 17 23.76 7.08 -16.55
C ARG A 17 22.99 7.86 -15.51
N LYS A 18 22.49 9.04 -15.87
CA LYS A 18 21.64 9.83 -14.98
C LYS A 18 20.25 9.20 -14.85
N LEU A 19 20.01 8.47 -13.74
CA LEU A 19 18.73 7.81 -13.45
C LEU A 19 17.71 8.75 -12.78
N CYS A 20 18.17 9.77 -12.06
CA CYS A 20 17.35 10.72 -11.33
C CYS A 20 17.80 12.16 -11.60
N VAL A 21 16.85 13.10 -11.65
CA VAL A 21 17.15 14.50 -12.00
C VAL A 21 17.85 15.26 -10.88
N LEU A 22 17.34 15.10 -9.64
CA LEU A 22 17.67 15.94 -8.48
C LEU A 22 18.74 15.35 -7.56
N LYS A 23 18.69 14.04 -7.31
CA LYS A 23 19.60 13.34 -6.38
C LYS A 23 19.88 11.94 -6.87
N ASP A 24 20.98 11.36 -6.40
CA ASP A 24 21.29 9.95 -6.63
C ASP A 24 20.24 9.04 -6.01
N LEU A 25 20.04 7.89 -6.63
CA LEU A 25 19.03 6.90 -6.28
C LEU A 25 19.57 5.98 -5.18
N SER A 26 18.88 5.93 -4.04
CA SER A 26 19.15 4.94 -3.00
C SER A 26 18.26 3.70 -3.14
N ALA A 27 18.68 2.58 -2.53
CA ALA A 27 17.84 1.38 -2.43
C ALA A 27 16.48 1.68 -1.75
N HIS A 28 16.49 2.54 -0.73
CA HIS A 28 15.28 2.98 -0.06
C HIS A 28 14.37 3.78 -1.00
N ASP A 29 14.92 4.70 -1.80
CA ASP A 29 14.15 5.46 -2.78
C ASP A 29 13.50 4.55 -3.84
N ILE A 30 14.18 3.49 -4.26
CA ILE A 30 13.64 2.49 -5.20
C ILE A 30 12.42 1.82 -4.59
N VAL A 31 12.54 1.28 -3.38
CA VAL A 31 11.44 0.60 -2.69
C VAL A 31 10.27 1.56 -2.47
N MET A 32 10.53 2.80 -2.04
CA MET A 32 9.49 3.79 -1.80
C MET A 32 8.77 4.21 -3.09
N ARG A 33 9.44 4.19 -4.24
CA ARG A 33 8.80 4.45 -5.54
C ARG A 33 7.94 3.28 -6.00
N LEU A 34 8.43 2.04 -5.81
CA LEU A 34 7.70 0.83 -6.19
C LEU A 34 6.47 0.60 -5.31
N MET A 35 6.66 0.64 -3.99
CA MET A 35 5.64 0.34 -2.99
C MET A 35 4.75 1.54 -2.66
N ARG A 36 4.81 2.62 -3.45
CA ARG A 36 4.17 3.89 -3.08
C ARG A 36 2.69 3.68 -2.78
N LYS A 37 1.94 3.11 -3.71
CA LYS A 37 0.48 2.91 -3.60
C LYS A 37 0.13 1.89 -2.52
N GLU A 38 0.91 0.82 -2.43
CA GLU A 38 0.75 -0.28 -1.48
C GLU A 38 0.97 0.20 -0.04
N ASN A 39 1.99 1.03 0.19
CA ASN A 39 2.26 1.61 1.52
C ASN A 39 1.11 2.50 1.99
N TYR A 40 0.45 3.24 1.09
CA TYR A 40 -0.77 4.00 1.43
C TYR A 40 -1.94 3.08 1.76
N LEU A 41 -2.15 2.01 0.99
CA LEU A 41 -3.21 1.03 1.26
C LEU A 41 -3.00 0.35 2.63
N ILE A 42 -1.77 -0.10 2.91
CA ILE A 42 -1.39 -0.66 4.21
C ILE A 42 -1.64 0.35 5.33
N GLY A 43 -1.27 1.63 5.12
CA GLY A 43 -1.53 2.71 6.06
C GLY A 43 -3.03 2.90 6.36
N MET A 44 -3.88 2.90 5.34
CA MET A 44 -5.34 3.03 5.48
C MET A 44 -5.94 1.84 6.25
N ILE A 45 -5.45 0.63 5.99
CA ILE A 45 -5.87 -0.58 6.72
C ILE A 45 -5.43 -0.49 8.19
N ASN A 46 -4.16 -0.21 8.45
CA ASN A 46 -3.61 -0.15 9.80
C ASN A 46 -4.25 0.95 10.65
N LYS A 47 -4.64 2.06 10.01
CA LYS A 47 -5.37 3.16 10.67
C LYS A 47 -6.87 2.95 10.73
N GLY A 48 -7.39 1.82 10.21
CA GLY A 48 -8.81 1.51 10.22
C GLY A 48 -9.69 2.41 9.36
N VAL A 49 -9.09 3.15 8.41
CA VAL A 49 -9.84 3.98 7.43
C VAL A 49 -10.74 3.13 6.54
N LEU A 50 -10.31 1.89 6.29
CA LEU A 50 -11.07 0.88 5.52
C LEU A 50 -11.73 -0.17 6.44
N ALA A 51 -12.06 0.21 7.68
CA ALA A 51 -12.81 -0.64 8.58
C ALA A 51 -14.32 -0.38 8.43
N PHE A 52 -15.10 -1.44 8.34
CA PHE A 52 -16.54 -1.36 8.05
C PHE A 52 -17.37 -1.92 9.22
N PRO A 53 -18.54 -1.33 9.53
CA PRO A 53 -19.44 -1.84 10.56
C PRO A 53 -20.22 -3.06 10.04
N ILE A 54 -19.52 -4.19 9.87
CA ILE A 54 -20.09 -5.42 9.31
C ILE A 54 -20.23 -6.48 10.40
N SER A 55 -21.34 -7.22 10.36
CA SER A 55 -21.57 -8.35 11.28
C SER A 55 -20.57 -9.47 11.07
N LYS A 56 -20.21 -10.16 12.16
CA LYS A 56 -19.27 -11.29 12.15
C LYS A 56 -19.70 -12.45 11.24
N TRP A 57 -21.00 -12.59 10.95
CA TRP A 57 -21.52 -13.66 10.10
C TRP A 57 -21.17 -13.49 8.62
N PHE A 58 -20.82 -12.28 8.16
CA PHE A 58 -20.51 -12.05 6.75
C PHE A 58 -19.22 -12.77 6.34
N PRO A 59 -19.21 -13.49 5.21
CA PRO A 59 -18.06 -14.28 4.79
C PRO A 59 -16.88 -13.38 4.39
N GLY A 60 -15.67 -13.77 4.79
CA GLY A 60 -14.46 -12.99 4.51
C GLY A 60 -14.25 -11.78 5.42
N VAL A 61 -15.02 -11.67 6.51
CA VAL A 61 -14.78 -10.68 7.56
C VAL A 61 -13.56 -11.06 8.39
N GLY A 62 -12.61 -10.14 8.44
CA GLY A 62 -11.39 -10.23 9.23
C GLY A 62 -11.56 -9.74 10.67
N PRO A 63 -10.43 -9.44 11.34
CA PRO A 63 -10.44 -9.00 12.73
C PRO A 63 -11.10 -7.63 12.91
N ILE A 64 -11.46 -7.33 14.16
CA ILE A 64 -11.90 -6.00 14.58
C ILE A 64 -10.68 -5.08 14.54
N VAL A 65 -10.80 -3.96 13.85
CA VAL A 65 -9.72 -2.96 13.74
C VAL A 65 -9.97 -1.77 14.66
N GLN A 66 -11.25 -1.42 14.88
CA GLN A 66 -11.65 -0.31 15.74
C GLN A 66 -12.97 -0.61 16.45
N SER A 67 -13.11 -0.13 17.68
CA SER A 67 -14.37 -0.12 18.41
C SER A 67 -14.79 1.34 18.64
N SER A 68 -15.98 1.69 18.17
CA SER A 68 -16.58 2.99 18.45
C SER A 68 -16.99 3.08 19.93
N PRO A 69 -16.99 4.28 20.55
CA PRO A 69 -17.54 4.49 21.90
C PRO A 69 -18.98 3.99 22.05
N ASP A 70 -19.74 4.00 20.96
CA ASP A 70 -21.13 3.53 20.88
C ASP A 70 -21.26 1.99 20.81
N GLY A 71 -20.15 1.25 20.97
CA GLY A 71 -20.11 -0.21 20.94
C GLY A 71 -20.09 -0.84 19.54
N VAL A 72 -20.17 -0.03 18.48
CA VAL A 72 -20.08 -0.50 17.09
C VAL A 72 -18.65 -0.97 16.80
N GLN A 73 -18.51 -2.25 16.45
CA GLN A 73 -17.22 -2.86 16.09
C GLN A 73 -17.00 -2.77 14.58
N ASN A 74 -15.98 -2.03 14.17
CA ASN A 74 -15.55 -1.96 12.78
C ASN A 74 -14.56 -3.07 12.48
N ARG A 75 -14.85 -3.84 11.44
CA ARG A 75 -14.09 -5.03 11.02
C ARG A 75 -13.44 -4.80 9.67
N LEU A 76 -12.29 -5.44 9.46
CA LEU A 76 -11.61 -5.40 8.18
C LEU A 76 -12.27 -6.37 7.21
N VAL A 77 -12.58 -5.91 6.00
CA VAL A 77 -12.93 -6.79 4.86
C VAL A 77 -12.04 -6.36 3.70
N LEU A 78 -11.26 -7.29 3.15
CA LEU A 78 -10.38 -7.01 2.01
C LEU A 78 -10.38 -8.21 1.06
N THR A 79 -11.48 -8.36 0.34
CA THR A 79 -11.55 -9.32 -0.77
C THR A 79 -10.71 -8.81 -1.93
N LYS A 80 -10.27 -9.70 -2.83
CA LYS A 80 -9.52 -9.30 -4.03
C LYS A 80 -10.30 -8.33 -4.92
N THR A 81 -11.62 -8.47 -4.97
CA THR A 81 -12.50 -7.54 -5.69
C THR A 81 -12.47 -6.15 -5.04
N LEU A 82 -12.58 -6.07 -3.71
CA LEU A 82 -12.55 -4.79 -3.01
C LEU A 82 -11.18 -4.10 -3.14
N GLU A 83 -10.09 -4.86 -2.98
CA GLU A 83 -8.72 -4.39 -3.21
C GLU A 83 -8.59 -3.75 -4.60
N TRP A 84 -9.09 -4.43 -5.64
CA TRP A 84 -9.07 -3.91 -7.01
C TRP A 84 -9.90 -2.63 -7.17
N THR A 85 -11.12 -2.59 -6.61
CA THR A 85 -11.96 -1.39 -6.65
C THR A 85 -11.33 -0.20 -5.91
N LEU A 86 -10.67 -0.43 -4.77
CA LEU A 86 -9.96 0.62 -4.03
C LEU A 86 -8.75 1.13 -4.83
N ASN A 87 -8.02 0.23 -5.49
CA ASN A 87 -6.91 0.63 -6.34
C ASN A 87 -7.38 1.52 -7.49
N TRP A 88 -8.49 1.15 -8.16
CA TRP A 88 -9.03 1.92 -9.27
C TRP A 88 -9.66 3.25 -8.83
N CYS A 89 -10.52 3.23 -7.82
CA CYS A 89 -11.31 4.40 -7.42
C CYS A 89 -10.50 5.41 -6.59
N ILE A 90 -9.59 4.93 -5.74
CA ILE A 90 -8.84 5.79 -4.80
C ILE A 90 -7.41 5.97 -5.28
N LEU A 91 -6.62 4.89 -5.35
CA LEU A 91 -5.17 5.01 -5.57
C LEU A 91 -4.84 5.56 -6.96
N GLN A 92 -5.46 5.03 -8.02
CA GLN A 92 -5.29 5.55 -9.38
C GLN A 92 -5.69 7.03 -9.45
N SER A 93 -6.83 7.40 -8.85
CA SER A 93 -7.30 8.78 -8.81
C SER A 93 -6.40 9.72 -8.00
N MET A 94 -5.68 9.23 -7.00
CA MET A 94 -4.79 10.05 -6.17
C MET A 94 -3.41 10.27 -6.79
N PHE A 95 -2.89 9.28 -7.51
CA PHE A 95 -1.51 9.29 -8.01
C PHE A 95 -1.38 9.56 -9.51
N ASP A 96 -2.36 9.15 -10.33
CA ASP A 96 -2.23 9.11 -11.80
C ASP A 96 -3.28 9.97 -12.53
N ARG A 97 -3.95 10.87 -11.83
CA ARG A 97 -4.93 11.81 -12.41
C ARG A 97 -4.25 12.99 -13.09
#